data_AF-A0A2M9KLB8-F1
#
_entry.id   AF-A0A2M9KLB8-F1
#
_cell.length_a   1.000
_cell.length_b   1.000
_cell.length_c   1.000
_cell.angle_alpha   90.00
_cell.angle_beta   90.00
_cell.angle_gamma   90.00
#
_symmetry.space_group_name_H-M   'P 1'
#
loop_
_entity.id
_entity.type
_entity.pdbx_description
1 polymer ?
#
loop_
_entity_poly.entity_id
_entity_poly.type
_entity_poly.pdbx_seq_one_letter_code
_entity_poly.pdbx_strand_id
1 'polypeptide(L)'
;MELPTTAAPGVGERADAAADAACHLYDAVAPWRAREPGGWSRTAAEDAAEAIETTAHALARVHPRAEVILAPVHAALADLRRQLALAPPDALTADGLPATPRTVGNPRRTRRVRAVTLPEPRPRRSRTTS
;
A
#
# COMPACT_ATOMS: atom_id res chain seq x y z
N MET A 1 -24.91 18.25 5.36
CA MET A 1 -24.86 17.52 4.08
C MET A 1 -24.94 16.05 4.43
N GLU A 2 -25.94 15.34 3.93
CA GLU A 2 -26.09 13.90 4.15
C GLU A 2 -25.41 13.14 3.01
N LEU A 3 -24.87 11.96 3.33
CA LEU A 3 -24.32 11.04 2.34
C LEU A 3 -25.45 10.44 1.49
N PRO A 4 -25.25 10.28 0.16
CA PRO A 4 -26.19 9.51 -0.65
C PRO A 4 -26.27 8.07 -0.12
N THR A 5 -27.47 7.50 -0.13
CA THR A 5 -27.73 6.11 0.31
C THR A 5 -27.12 5.07 -0.63
N THR A 6 -26.81 5.45 -1.87
CA THR A 6 -26.14 4.61 -2.87
C THR A 6 -24.74 5.11 -3.15
N ALA A 7 -23.74 4.24 -2.97
CA ALA A 7 -22.36 4.51 -3.36
C ALA A 7 -22.22 4.57 -4.90
N ALA A 8 -21.18 5.25 -5.38
CA ALA A 8 -20.83 5.19 -6.81
C ALA A 8 -20.48 3.75 -7.23
N PRO A 9 -20.60 3.39 -8.53
CA PRO A 9 -20.37 2.03 -9.01
C PRO A 9 -19.04 1.42 -8.53
N GLY A 10 -19.13 0.28 -7.86
CA GLY A 10 -18.00 -0.46 -7.30
C GLY A 10 -17.29 0.18 -6.10
N VAL A 11 -17.76 1.31 -5.56
CA VAL A 11 -17.21 1.88 -4.32
C VAL A 11 -17.58 1.00 -3.12
N GLY A 12 -18.83 0.53 -3.05
CA GLY A 12 -19.29 -0.36 -1.99
C GLY A 12 -18.49 -1.67 -1.92
N GLU A 13 -18.34 -2.36 -3.05
CA GLU A 13 -17.57 -3.62 -3.16
C GLU A 13 -16.10 -3.43 -2.74
N ARG A 14 -15.47 -2.32 -3.11
CA ARG A 14 -14.08 -2.03 -2.73
C ARG A 14 -13.95 -1.68 -1.25
N ALA A 15 -14.92 -0.97 -0.68
CA ALA A 15 -14.95 -0.67 0.75
C ALA A 15 -15.13 -1.94 1.58
N ASP A 16 -16.00 -2.84 1.14
CA ASP A 16 -16.22 -4.16 1.73
C ASP A 16 -14.94 -5.01 1.68
N ALA A 17 -14.32 -5.12 0.51
CA ALA A 17 -13.06 -5.84 0.35
C ALA A 17 -11.91 -5.25 1.19
N ALA A 18 -11.89 -3.93 1.39
CA ALA A 18 -10.91 -3.28 2.26
C ALA A 18 -11.15 -3.62 3.74
N ALA A 19 -12.41 -3.68 4.17
CA ALA A 19 -12.78 -4.10 5.53
C ALA A 19 -12.39 -5.56 5.78
N ASP A 20 -12.72 -6.46 4.85
CA ASP A 20 -12.34 -7.89 4.91
C ASP A 20 -10.82 -8.06 5.00
N ALA A 21 -10.08 -7.36 4.15
CA ALA A 21 -8.62 -7.41 4.16
C ALA A 21 -8.04 -6.93 5.51
N ALA A 22 -8.62 -5.89 6.12
CA ALA A 22 -8.21 -5.41 7.43
C ALA A 22 -8.48 -6.43 8.54
N CYS A 23 -9.64 -7.10 8.52
CA CYS A 23 -9.97 -8.19 9.44
C CYS A 23 -8.99 -9.36 9.30
N HIS A 24 -8.74 -9.82 8.07
CA HIS A 24 -7.77 -10.90 7.82
C HIS A 24 -6.36 -10.53 8.25
N LEU A 25 -5.94 -9.27 8.06
CA LEU A 25 -4.64 -8.79 8.52
C LEU A 25 -4.54 -8.82 10.05
N TYR A 26 -5.61 -8.41 10.75
CA TYR A 26 -5.69 -8.50 12.21
C TYR A 26 -5.56 -9.94 12.67
N ASP A 27 -6.34 -10.87 12.10
CA ASP A 27 -6.31 -12.29 12.48
C ASP A 27 -4.95 -12.95 12.20
N ALA A 28 -4.26 -12.52 11.15
CA ALA A 28 -2.93 -13.03 10.84
C ALA A 28 -1.85 -12.60 11.84
N VAL A 29 -2.00 -11.42 12.47
CA VAL A 29 -1.01 -10.83 13.39
C VAL A 29 -1.41 -10.90 14.87
N ALA A 30 -2.69 -11.14 15.17
CA ALA A 30 -3.23 -11.26 16.54
C ALA A 30 -2.65 -12.45 17.35
N PRO A 31 -2.35 -13.63 16.77
CA PRO A 31 -1.77 -14.76 17.51
C PRO A 31 -0.39 -14.49 18.14
N TRP A 32 0.29 -13.40 17.75
CA TRP A 32 1.70 -13.16 18.05
C TRP A 32 1.97 -12.41 19.37
N ARG A 33 1.04 -12.44 20.33
CA ARG A 33 1.08 -11.62 21.55
C ARG A 33 2.01 -12.09 22.68
N ALA A 34 2.79 -13.16 22.56
CA ALA A 34 3.44 -13.73 23.75
C ALA A 34 4.96 -13.93 23.75
N ARG A 35 5.69 -14.15 22.63
CA ARG A 35 7.14 -14.42 22.78
C ARG A 35 8.07 -14.42 21.56
N GLU A 36 7.60 -14.13 20.35
CA GLU A 36 8.47 -14.15 19.16
C GLU A 36 8.36 -12.86 18.34
N PRO A 37 9.48 -12.34 17.79
CA PRO A 37 9.45 -11.24 16.86
C PRO A 37 9.00 -11.76 15.49
N GLY A 38 7.71 -11.65 15.16
CA GLY A 38 7.26 -12.13 13.85
C GLY A 38 5.80 -11.85 13.55
N GLY A 39 5.55 -11.28 12.37
CA GLY A 39 4.23 -11.05 11.79
C GLY A 39 4.31 -9.95 10.73
N TRP A 40 5.10 -8.92 11.01
CA TRP A 40 5.30 -7.79 10.12
C TRP A 40 6.71 -7.79 9.53
N SER A 41 6.80 -7.80 8.21
CA SER A 41 8.02 -7.34 7.52
C SER A 41 7.95 -5.83 7.32
N ARG A 42 9.10 -5.17 7.12
CA ARG A 42 9.14 -3.73 6.78
C ARG A 42 8.23 -3.40 5.59
N THR A 43 8.25 -4.23 4.54
CA THR A 43 7.42 -4.04 3.34
C THR A 43 5.94 -4.22 3.66
N ALA A 44 5.56 -5.22 4.48
CA ALA A 44 4.16 -5.38 4.88
C ALA A 44 3.65 -4.20 5.71
N ALA A 45 4.48 -3.66 6.62
CA ALA A 45 4.13 -2.48 7.40
C ALA A 45 3.99 -1.23 6.53
N GLU A 46 4.87 -1.07 5.53
CA GLU A 46 4.78 0.03 4.55
C GLU A 46 3.53 -0.06 3.69
N ASP A 47 3.24 -1.23 3.13
CA ASP A 47 2.06 -1.46 2.29
C ASP A 47 0.77 -1.22 3.09
N ALA A 48 0.71 -1.63 4.36
CA ALA A 48 -0.43 -1.38 5.25
C ALA A 48 -0.59 0.11 5.60
N ALA A 49 0.49 0.81 5.95
CA ALA A 49 0.44 2.24 6.22
C ALA A 49 -0.05 3.03 4.98
N GLU A 50 0.47 2.70 3.81
CA GLU A 50 0.07 3.32 2.54
C GLU A 50 -1.42 3.07 2.20
N ALA A 51 -1.93 1.87 2.48
CA ALA A 51 -3.35 1.54 2.29
C ALA A 51 -4.26 2.40 3.19
N ILE A 52 -3.88 2.60 4.46
CA ILE A 52 -4.64 3.44 5.39
C ILE A 52 -4.57 4.91 4.94
N GLU A 53 -3.40 5.41 4.55
CA GLU A 53 -3.24 6.78 4.03
C GLU A 53 -4.11 7.03 2.80
N THR A 54 -4.09 6.10 1.85
CA THR A 54 -4.90 6.17 0.62
C THR A 54 -6.39 6.16 0.94
N THR A 55 -6.82 5.32 1.88
CA THR A 55 -8.23 5.24 2.31
C THR A 55 -8.67 6.52 3.03
N ALA A 56 -7.82 7.08 3.90
CA ALA A 56 -8.08 8.36 4.56
C ALA A 56 -8.21 9.50 3.53
N HIS A 57 -7.35 9.56 2.52
CA HIS A 57 -7.48 10.55 1.45
C HIS A 57 -8.75 10.38 0.61
N ALA A 58 -9.18 9.14 0.34
CA ALA A 58 -10.45 8.91 -0.34
C ALA A 58 -11.63 9.39 0.52
N LEU A 59 -11.62 9.12 1.83
CA LEU A 59 -12.64 9.58 2.78
C LEU A 59 -12.65 11.11 2.92
N ALA A 60 -11.49 11.77 2.80
CA ALA A 60 -11.41 13.22 2.86
C ALA A 60 -12.26 13.91 1.77
N ARG A 61 -12.49 13.25 0.63
CA ARG A 61 -13.31 13.78 -0.47
C ARG A 61 -14.81 13.70 -0.22
N VAL A 62 -15.23 12.96 0.80
CA VAL A 62 -16.65 12.76 1.14
C VAL A 62 -17.28 14.04 1.69
N HIS A 63 -16.51 14.85 2.41
CA HIS A 63 -17.06 16.02 3.09
C HIS A 63 -16.00 17.13 3.22
N PRO A 64 -16.37 18.42 3.04
CA PRO A 64 -15.41 19.53 3.12
C PRO A 64 -14.63 19.65 4.45
N ARG A 65 -15.20 19.13 5.55
CA ARG A 65 -14.52 19.07 6.87
C ARG A 65 -13.73 17.78 7.11
N ALA A 66 -13.82 16.78 6.24
CA ALA A 66 -13.20 15.49 6.47
C ALA A 66 -11.67 15.60 6.53
N GLU A 67 -11.05 16.49 5.76
CA GLU A 67 -9.59 16.75 5.87
C GLU A 67 -9.18 17.19 7.27
N VAL A 68 -9.92 18.10 7.90
CA VAL A 68 -9.64 18.56 9.27
C VAL A 68 -9.84 17.43 10.27
N ILE A 69 -10.88 16.62 10.09
CA ILE A 69 -11.19 15.47 10.97
C ILE A 69 -10.14 14.37 10.84
N LEU A 70 -9.60 14.15 9.64
CA LEU A 70 -8.62 13.10 9.34
C LEU A 70 -7.16 13.56 9.50
N ALA A 71 -6.89 14.86 9.69
CA ALA A 71 -5.54 15.38 9.92
C ALA A 71 -4.79 14.65 11.06
N PRO A 72 -5.41 14.31 12.21
CA PRO A 72 -4.75 13.50 13.25
C PRO A 72 -4.35 12.10 12.78
N VAL A 73 -5.15 11.46 11.90
CA VAL A 73 -4.83 10.13 11.33
C VAL A 73 -3.59 10.22 10.45
N HIS A 74 -3.52 11.23 9.58
CA HIS A 74 -2.33 11.47 8.75
C HIS A 74 -1.09 11.77 9.59
N ALA A 75 -1.22 12.55 10.67
CA ALA A 75 -0.13 12.84 11.59
C ALA A 75 0.37 11.57 12.32
N ALA A 76 -0.55 10.73 12.79
CA ALA A 76 -0.22 9.47 13.45
C ALA A 76 0.47 8.49 12.50
N LEU A 77 0.03 8.40 11.24
CA LEU A 77 0.68 7.56 10.22
C LEU A 77 2.07 8.08 9.87
N ALA A 78 2.23 9.39 9.71
CA ALA A 78 3.55 9.99 9.48
C ALA A 78 4.52 9.70 10.64
N ASP A 79 4.04 9.73 11.88
CA ASP A 79 4.84 9.37 13.05
C ASP A 79 5.20 7.89 13.08
N LEU A 80 4.22 7.01 12.83
CA LEU A 80 4.45 5.56 12.73
C LEU A 80 5.53 5.23 11.68
N ARG A 81 5.46 5.87 10.51
CA ARG A 81 6.46 5.68 9.44
C ARG A 81 7.85 6.09 9.89
N ARG A 82 7.99 7.20 10.64
CA ARG A 82 9.27 7.62 11.23
C ARG A 82 9.79 6.59 12.22
N GLN A 83 8.96 6.13 13.16
CA GLN A 83 9.36 5.15 14.17
C GLN A 83 9.79 3.81 13.54
N LEU A 84 9.15 3.42 12.44
CA LEU A 84 9.46 2.19 11.70
C LEU A 84 10.55 2.36 10.62
N ALA A 85 11.12 3.57 10.48
CA ALA A 85 12.07 3.93 9.42
C ALA A 85 11.59 3.55 8.01
N LEU A 86 10.31 3.82 7.73
CA LEU A 86 9.68 3.65 6.42
C LEU A 86 9.92 4.89 5.55
N ALA A 87 9.81 4.73 4.22
CA ALA A 87 9.87 5.87 3.31
C ALA A 87 8.74 6.86 3.65
N PRO A 88 8.83 8.16 3.30
CA PRO A 88 7.70 9.07 3.39
C PRO A 88 6.48 8.57 2.57
N PRO A 89 5.25 8.99 2.90
CA PRO A 89 4.10 8.72 2.06
C PRO A 89 4.30 9.35 0.68
N ASP A 90 3.85 8.67 -0.37
CA ASP A 90 3.89 9.23 -1.71
C ASP A 90 2.95 10.43 -1.80
N ALA A 91 3.43 11.53 -2.37
CA ALA A 91 2.60 12.70 -2.59
C ALA A 91 1.43 12.37 -3.53
N LEU A 92 0.23 12.75 -3.12
CA LEU A 92 -0.91 12.80 -4.01
C LEU A 92 -0.75 13.98 -4.96
N THR A 93 -1.11 13.78 -6.22
CA THR A 93 -1.27 14.85 -7.21
C THR A 93 -2.41 15.78 -6.81
N ALA A 94 -2.50 16.94 -7.46
CA ALA A 94 -3.61 17.89 -7.26
C ALA A 94 -5.00 17.23 -7.49
N ASP A 95 -5.05 16.18 -8.31
CA ASP A 95 -6.26 15.39 -8.56
C ASP A 95 -6.53 14.33 -7.48
N GLY A 96 -5.73 14.25 -6.43
CA GLY A 96 -5.81 13.27 -5.34
C GLY A 96 -5.52 11.83 -5.77
N LEU A 97 -4.92 11.66 -6.95
CA LEU A 97 -4.38 10.38 -7.41
C LEU A 97 -2.92 10.26 -6.97
N PRO A 98 -2.43 9.05 -6.64
CA PRO A 98 -1.00 8.86 -6.39
C PRO A 98 -0.21 9.30 -7.64
N ALA A 99 0.86 10.06 -7.45
CA ALA A 99 1.71 10.55 -8.55
C ALA A 99 2.32 9.41 -9.39
N THR A 100 2.30 8.17 -8.88
CA THR A 100 2.62 6.97 -9.63
C THR A 100 1.42 6.01 -9.61
N PRO A 101 0.83 5.65 -10.77
CA PRO A 101 -0.22 4.64 -10.84
C PRO A 101 0.32 3.30 -10.34
N ARG A 102 -0.30 2.72 -9.31
CA ARG A 102 0.11 1.42 -8.78
C ARG A 102 -0.82 0.34 -9.33
N THR A 103 -0.27 -0.60 -10.09
CA THR A 103 -0.97 -1.83 -10.46
C THR A 103 -1.25 -2.61 -9.18
N VAL A 104 -2.44 -3.22 -9.07
CA VAL A 104 -2.83 -4.11 -7.98
C VAL A 104 -1.83 -5.28 -7.97
N GLY A 105 -0.84 -5.22 -7.09
CA GLY A 105 0.39 -6.00 -7.19
C GLY A 105 1.61 -5.09 -7.16
N ASN A 106 1.99 -4.68 -5.94
CA ASN A 106 3.14 -3.86 -5.59
C ASN A 106 4.24 -3.80 -6.69
N PRO A 107 4.39 -2.67 -7.43
CA PRO A 107 5.44 -2.48 -8.43
C PRO A 107 6.86 -2.65 -7.88
N ARG A 108 7.05 -2.45 -6.56
CA ARG A 108 8.35 -2.64 -5.90
C ARG A 108 8.69 -4.13 -5.77
N ARG A 109 7.67 -5.00 -5.67
CA ARG A 109 7.85 -6.47 -5.60
C ARG A 109 8.24 -7.04 -6.96
N THR A 110 7.58 -6.60 -8.04
CA THR A 110 7.94 -7.02 -9.40
C THR A 110 9.28 -6.43 -9.86
N ARG A 111 9.63 -5.20 -9.47
CA ARG A 111 10.92 -4.57 -9.79
C ARG A 111 12.10 -5.28 -9.13
N ARG A 112 11.98 -5.73 -7.88
CA ARG A 112 13.06 -6.48 -7.18
C ARG A 112 13.22 -7.90 -7.73
N VAL A 113 12.12 -8.58 -8.08
CA VAL A 113 12.21 -9.90 -8.74
C VAL A 113 12.94 -9.77 -10.08
N ARG A 114 12.63 -8.74 -10.89
CA ARG A 114 13.31 -8.55 -12.18
C ARG A 114 14.80 -8.20 -12.05
N ALA A 115 15.22 -7.53 -10.97
CA ALA A 115 16.61 -7.22 -10.70
C ALA A 115 17.42 -8.44 -10.18
N VAL A 116 16.77 -9.39 -9.51
CA VAL A 116 17.40 -10.61 -9.00
C VAL A 116 17.37 -11.75 -10.04
N THR A 117 16.44 -11.71 -11.00
CA THR A 117 16.25 -12.76 -12.02
C THR A 117 16.67 -12.29 -13.42
N LEU A 118 17.90 -11.78 -13.56
CA LEU A 118 18.55 -11.72 -14.87
C LEU A 118 19.70 -12.74 -14.90
N PRO A 119 19.50 -13.98 -15.39
CA PRO A 119 20.64 -14.77 -15.83
C PRO A 119 21.18 -14.09 -17.09
N GLU A 120 22.38 -13.54 -16.96
CA GLU A 120 23.19 -13.06 -18.08
C GLU A 120 23.24 -14.15 -19.16
N PRO A 121 22.79 -13.89 -20.41
CA PRO A 121 22.93 -14.87 -21.48
C PRO A 121 24.41 -14.98 -21.81
N ARG A 122 25.07 -16.03 -21.30
CA ARG A 122 26.40 -16.44 -21.73
C ARG A 122 26.39 -16.59 -23.26
N PRO A 123 27.24 -15.87 -24.01
CA PRO A 123 27.39 -16.17 -25.42
C PRO A 123 28.10 -17.52 -25.58
N ARG A 124 27.33 -18.54 -26.00
CA ARG A 124 27.86 -19.86 -26.37
C ARG A 124 28.23 -19.85 -27.86
N ARG A 125 29.53 -19.63 -28.09
CA ARG A 125 30.44 -20.13 -29.15
C ARG A 125 29.84 -20.56 -30.50
N SER A 126 30.49 -20.11 -31.58
CA SER A 126 30.64 -20.91 -32.81
C SER A 126 32.11 -20.90 -33.26
N ARG A 127 32.67 -22.10 -33.30
CA ARG A 127 33.96 -22.48 -33.88
C ARG A 127 33.71 -22.92 -35.33
N THR A 128 34.77 -22.86 -36.15
CA THR A 128 34.98 -23.49 -37.49
C THR A 128 34.25 -22.80 -38.67
N THR A 129 34.78 -22.62 -39.88
CA THR A 129 35.96 -23.08 -40.64
C THR A 129 36.21 -22.11 -41.82
N SER A 130 37.46 -21.85 -42.19
CA SER A 130 38.00 -21.94 -43.56
C SER A 130 39.51 -21.85 -43.50
#